data_AF-A0A958QRT0-F1
#
_entry.id   AF-A0A958QRT0-F1
#
_cell.length_a   1.000
_cell.length_b   1.000
_cell.length_c   1.000
_cell.angle_alpha   90.00
_cell.angle_beta   90.00
_cell.angle_gamma   90.00
#
_symmetry.space_group_name_H-M   'P 1'
#
loop_
_entity.id
_entity.type
_entity.pdbx_description
1 polymer ?
#
loop_
_entity_poly.entity_id
_entity_poly.type
_entity_poly.pdbx_seq_one_letter_code
_entity_poly.pdbx_strand_id
1 'polypeptide(L)'
;MIATTVKENYSLEKLTEFRRAFLAACTELGKNMSVHSEMLIETIPVDVADWAEQMGEYTLIKEHGRGHIIVSFMATKYEVPKLEEDKEKGKLVVPVKSIVADQELKFNAYIYMDKNKKYLTYGKDGRSLSSKQLDKLLSAQKNLYIRKQDAELFKRYFASNVVNDLIDFYLKNETDKAG
;
A
#
# COMPACT_ATOMS: atom_id res chain seq x y z
N MET A 1 -5.70 0.20 -14.19
CA MET A 1 -4.90 1.37 -14.60
C MET A 1 -4.38 2.01 -13.32
N ILE A 2 -3.12 1.72 -12.98
CA ILE A 2 -2.44 2.37 -11.86
C ILE A 2 -1.54 3.40 -12.52
N ALA A 3 -1.97 4.66 -12.50
CA ALA A 3 -1.14 5.78 -12.94
C ALA A 3 -0.43 6.31 -11.70
N THR A 4 0.84 5.92 -11.52
CA THR A 4 1.66 6.44 -10.42
C THR A 4 2.60 7.48 -11.01
N THR A 5 2.38 8.74 -10.66
CA THR A 5 3.33 9.82 -10.95
C THR A 5 4.43 9.76 -9.88
N VAL A 6 5.61 9.26 -10.23
CA VAL A 6 6.77 9.28 -9.33
C VAL A 6 7.75 10.32 -9.83
N LYS A 7 7.94 11.39 -9.06
CA LYS A 7 8.98 12.38 -9.28
C LYS A 7 10.27 11.88 -8.61
N GLU A 8 11.32 11.75 -9.42
CA GLU A 8 12.77 11.92 -9.19
C GLU A 8 13.31 11.88 -7.75
N ASN A 9 14.48 11.25 -7.61
CA ASN A 9 15.51 11.46 -6.59
C ASN A 9 15.14 12.57 -5.61
N TYR A 10 14.80 12.22 -4.37
CA TYR A 10 14.36 13.20 -3.38
C TYR A 10 15.41 14.33 -3.29
N SER A 11 15.05 15.52 -3.78
CA SER A 11 15.88 16.69 -3.58
C SER A 11 16.05 16.91 -2.08
N LEU A 12 17.20 17.42 -1.66
CA LEU A 12 17.47 17.80 -0.26
C LEU A 12 16.32 18.64 0.33
N GLU A 13 15.68 19.42 -0.53
CA GLU A 13 14.50 20.25 -0.26
C GLU A 13 13.28 19.41 0.17
N LYS A 14 12.93 18.33 -0.54
CA LYS A 14 11.83 17.44 -0.17
C LYS A 14 12.10 16.66 1.12
N LEU A 15 13.35 16.21 1.34
CA LEU A 15 13.74 15.56 2.60
C LEU A 15 13.65 16.54 3.78
N THR A 16 14.02 17.80 3.55
CA THR A 16 13.89 18.87 4.54
C THR A 16 12.43 19.18 4.84
N GLU A 17 11.57 19.18 3.82
CA GLU A 17 10.13 19.40 3.97
C GLU A 17 9.46 18.25 4.74
N PHE A 18 9.78 17.00 4.39
CA PHE A 18 9.35 15.81 5.13
C PHE A 18 9.79 15.86 6.59
N ARG A 19 11.07 16.17 6.85
CA ARG A 19 11.61 16.29 8.21
C ARG A 19 10.85 17.34 9.03
N ARG A 20 10.54 18.49 8.43
CA ARG A 20 9.78 19.56 9.09
C ARG A 20 8.36 19.10 9.43
N ALA A 21 7.68 18.46 8.48
CA ALA A 21 6.33 17.93 8.71
C ALA A 21 6.30 16.84 9.78
N PHE A 22 7.29 15.94 9.78
CA PHE A 22 7.42 14.88 10.77
C PHE A 22 7.66 15.43 12.19
N LEU A 23 8.59 16.38 12.34
CA LEU A 23 8.86 17.00 13.65
C LEU A 23 7.61 17.70 14.21
N ALA A 24 6.86 18.40 13.36
CA ALA A 24 5.61 19.05 13.75
C ALA A 24 4.58 18.03 14.27
N ALA A 25 4.38 16.92 13.56
CA ALA A 25 3.47 15.85 13.98
C ALA A 25 3.90 15.19 15.31
N CYS A 26 5.20 14.99 15.53
CA CYS A 26 5.70 14.47 16.80
C CYS A 26 5.43 15.43 17.98
N THR A 27 5.62 16.73 17.78
CA THR A 27 5.30 17.76 18.78
C THR A 27 3.81 17.79 19.12
N GLU A 28 2.94 17.71 18.11
CA GLU A 28 1.47 17.63 18.31
C GLU A 28 1.05 16.40 19.13
N LEU A 29 1.79 15.29 18.99
CA LEU A 29 1.59 14.06 19.76
C LEU A 29 2.28 14.07 21.14
N GLY A 30 2.83 15.21 21.57
CA GLY A 30 3.49 15.36 22.87
C GLY A 30 4.87 14.70 22.97
N LYS A 31 5.44 14.26 21.84
CA LYS A 31 6.80 13.71 21.80
C LYS A 31 7.80 14.84 21.52
N ASN A 32 8.57 15.22 22.54
CA ASN A 32 9.69 16.13 22.37
C ASN A 32 10.86 15.40 21.68
N MET A 33 11.02 15.65 20.39
CA MET A 33 12.21 15.24 19.64
C MET A 33 13.14 16.44 19.47
N SER A 34 14.43 16.23 19.74
CA SER A 34 15.44 17.26 19.52
C SER A 34 15.58 17.54 18.02
N VAL A 35 15.70 18.81 17.64
CA VAL A 35 16.00 19.22 16.26
C VAL A 35 17.40 18.72 15.81
N HIS A 36 18.21 18.19 16.74
CA HIS A 36 19.50 17.56 16.45
C HIS A 36 19.45 16.03 16.42
N SER A 37 18.27 15.42 16.57
CA SER A 37 18.12 13.98 16.32
C SER A 37 18.40 13.69 14.85
N GLU A 38 19.44 12.91 14.59
CA GLU A 38 19.67 12.33 13.27
C GLU A 38 18.48 11.44 12.94
N MET A 39 17.79 11.77 11.84
CA MET A 39 16.73 10.93 11.31
C MET A 39 17.38 10.12 10.19
N LEU A 40 17.71 8.86 10.50
CA LEU A 40 18.07 7.88 9.48
C LEU A 40 16.81 7.59 8.66
N ILE A 41 16.69 8.27 7.53
CA ILE A 41 15.73 7.92 6.49
C ILE A 41 16.48 7.02 5.52
N GLU A 42 16.28 5.71 5.66
CA GLU A 42 16.74 4.75 4.67
C GLU A 42 15.77 4.80 3.48
N THR A 43 16.19 5.49 2.42
CA THR A 43 15.50 5.41 1.12
C THR A 43 16.22 4.40 0.25
N ILE A 44 15.48 3.49 -0.37
CA ILE A 44 16.03 2.65 -1.43
C ILE A 44 15.85 3.40 -2.75
N PRO A 45 16.93 3.89 -3.39
CA PRO A 45 16.82 4.52 -4.69
C PRO A 45 16.43 3.45 -5.72
N VAL A 46 15.32 3.67 -6.41
CA VAL A 46 14.90 2.87 -7.56
C VAL A 46 14.92 3.80 -8.77
N ASP A 47 15.69 3.45 -9.80
CA ASP A 47 15.51 4.09 -11.09
C ASP A 47 14.16 3.66 -11.65
N VAL A 48 13.20 4.59 -11.63
CA VAL A 48 11.81 4.29 -11.98
C VAL A 48 11.67 3.94 -13.46
N ALA A 49 12.54 4.48 -14.33
CA ALA A 49 12.52 4.15 -15.75
C ALA A 49 13.00 2.72 -15.95
N ASP A 50 14.16 2.37 -15.39
CA ASP A 50 14.72 1.01 -15.48
C ASP A 50 13.78 -0.02 -14.83
N TRP A 51 13.25 0.28 -13.64
CA TRP A 51 12.28 -0.57 -12.96
C TRP A 51 11.01 -0.77 -13.81
N ALA A 52 10.46 0.29 -14.38
CA ALA A 52 9.27 0.21 -15.22
C ALA A 52 9.52 -0.55 -16.52
N GLU A 53 10.70 -0.42 -17.13
CA GLU A 53 11.08 -1.19 -18.31
C GLU A 53 11.29 -2.68 -17.99
N GLN A 54 11.88 -3.00 -16.84
CA GLN A 54 12.11 -4.40 -16.43
C GLN A 54 10.83 -5.11 -15.96
N MET A 55 9.96 -4.41 -15.24
CA MET A 55 8.75 -5.01 -14.65
C MET A 55 7.51 -4.87 -15.53
N GLY A 56 7.52 -3.95 -16.50
CA GLY A 56 6.41 -3.69 -17.41
C GLY A 56 6.38 -4.65 -18.59
N GLU A 57 5.21 -5.14 -18.95
CA GLU A 57 4.98 -5.74 -20.28
C GLU A 57 4.98 -4.66 -21.37
N TYR A 58 4.51 -3.46 -21.02
CA TYR A 58 4.49 -2.30 -21.89
C TYR A 58 4.73 -1.04 -21.08
N THR A 59 5.73 -0.26 -21.46
CA THR A 59 6.08 0.99 -20.80
C THR A 59 6.14 2.12 -21.82
N LEU A 60 5.39 3.19 -21.56
CA LEU A 60 5.42 4.43 -22.31
C LEU A 60 6.07 5.49 -21.43
N ILE A 61 7.19 6.03 -21.91
CA ILE A 61 7.86 7.16 -21.29
C ILE A 61 7.67 8.37 -22.22
N LYS A 62 7.06 9.44 -21.70
CA LYS A 62 6.93 10.70 -22.41
C LYS A 62 7.54 11.84 -21.61
N GLU A 63 8.35 12.65 -22.28
CA GLU A 63 8.81 13.91 -21.74
C GLU A 63 7.74 14.99 -21.94
N HIS A 64 7.40 15.69 -20.87
CA HIS A 64 6.50 16.83 -20.93
C HIS A 64 7.06 17.99 -20.09
N GLY A 65 7.71 18.93 -20.77
CA GLY A 65 8.38 20.06 -20.13
C GLY A 65 9.68 19.62 -19.43
N ARG A 66 9.74 19.76 -18.10
CA ARG A 66 10.88 19.36 -17.26
C ARG A 66 10.64 18.04 -16.50
N GLY A 67 9.72 17.20 -16.95
CA GLY A 67 9.40 15.96 -16.26
C GLY A 67 9.04 14.83 -17.21
N HIS A 68 9.21 13.61 -16.71
CA HIS A 68 8.86 12.37 -17.39
C HIS A 68 7.54 11.85 -16.85
N ILE A 69 6.65 11.47 -17.76
CA ILE A 69 5.45 10.70 -17.46
C ILE A 69 5.75 9.28 -17.89
N ILE A 70 5.80 8.37 -16.91
CA ILE A 70 5.98 6.94 -17.12
C ILE A 70 4.62 6.28 -16.91
N VAL A 71 4.12 5.59 -17.92
CA VAL A 71 2.94 4.73 -17.83
C VAL A 71 3.38 3.32 -18.15
N SER A 72 3.29 2.44 -17.17
CA SER A 72 3.66 1.04 -17.33
C SER A 72 2.48 0.12 -17.04
N PHE A 73 2.31 -0.88 -17.91
CA PHE A 73 1.42 -2.00 -17.71
C PHE A 73 2.24 -3.17 -17.18
N MET A 74 2.08 -3.47 -15.91
CA MET A 74 2.83 -4.52 -15.23
C MET A 74 1.99 -5.79 -15.13
N ALA A 75 2.57 -6.91 -15.54
CA ALA A 75 2.02 -8.22 -15.25
C ALA A 75 1.96 -8.40 -13.73
N THR A 76 0.83 -8.85 -13.21
CA THR A 76 0.73 -9.17 -11.79
C THR A 76 0.12 -10.54 -11.59
N LYS A 77 0.71 -11.32 -10.68
CA LYS A 77 0.14 -12.58 -10.19
C LYS A 77 -1.11 -12.34 -9.32
N TYR A 78 -1.33 -11.10 -8.90
CA TYR A 78 -2.43 -10.73 -8.04
C TYR A 78 -3.69 -10.47 -8.86
N GLU A 79 -4.74 -11.24 -8.60
CA GLU A 79 -6.06 -10.95 -9.15
C GLU A 79 -6.62 -9.70 -8.46
N VAL A 80 -7.05 -8.72 -9.25
CA VAL A 80 -7.68 -7.51 -8.71
C VAL A 80 -9.01 -7.91 -8.07
N PRO A 81 -9.19 -7.70 -6.75
CA PRO A 81 -10.38 -8.15 -6.06
C PRO A 81 -11.62 -7.45 -6.60
N LYS A 82 -12.61 -8.23 -7.05
CA LYS A 82 -13.93 -7.70 -7.37
C LYS A 82 -14.66 -7.39 -6.06
N LEU A 83 -14.97 -6.12 -5.87
CA LEU A 83 -15.78 -5.67 -4.73
C LEU A 83 -17.25 -5.93 -5.02
N GLU A 84 -17.77 -7.00 -4.46
CA GLU A 84 -19.19 -7.34 -4.56
C GLU A 84 -19.95 -6.73 -3.38
N GLU A 85 -21.15 -6.22 -3.66
CA GLU A 85 -22.05 -5.79 -2.61
C GLU A 85 -22.78 -6.99 -2.02
N ASP A 86 -22.69 -7.15 -0.70
CA ASP A 86 -23.58 -8.05 0.02
C ASP A 86 -24.95 -7.35 0.20
N LYS A 87 -25.90 -7.71 -0.67
CA LYS A 87 -27.23 -7.09 -0.79
C LYS A 87 -28.03 -7.15 0.52
N GLU A 88 -27.85 -8.17 1.34
CA GLU A 88 -28.58 -8.32 2.60
C GLU A 88 -27.99 -7.46 3.73
N LYS A 89 -26.75 -7.01 3.52
CA LYS A 89 -25.82 -6.65 4.60
C LYS A 89 -25.22 -5.25 4.42
N GLY A 90 -25.43 -4.63 3.27
CA GLY A 90 -25.14 -3.22 2.99
C GLY A 90 -23.64 -2.87 3.02
N LYS A 91 -22.76 -3.87 2.91
CA LYS A 91 -21.31 -3.74 2.91
C LYS A 91 -20.71 -4.36 1.65
N LEU A 92 -19.48 -3.97 1.34
CA LEU A 92 -18.72 -4.61 0.27
C LEU A 92 -17.93 -5.78 0.83
N VAL A 93 -17.87 -6.86 0.07
CA VAL A 93 -17.11 -8.06 0.38
C VAL A 93 -15.70 -7.90 -0.16
N VAL A 94 -14.70 -8.18 0.69
CA VAL A 94 -13.29 -8.21 0.31
C VAL A 94 -12.69 -9.58 0.65
N PRO A 95 -11.97 -10.24 -0.27
CA PRO A 95 -11.29 -11.50 0.05
C PRO A 95 -10.20 -11.28 1.10
N VAL A 96 -10.09 -12.16 2.10
CA VAL A 96 -9.03 -12.06 3.12
C VAL A 96 -7.63 -12.11 2.47
N LYS A 97 -7.49 -12.90 1.41
CA LYS A 97 -6.24 -13.02 0.62
C LYS A 97 -5.77 -11.71 -0.03
N SER A 98 -6.62 -10.69 -0.11
CA SER A 98 -6.26 -9.36 -0.63
C SER A 98 -5.66 -8.43 0.42
N ILE A 99 -5.65 -8.86 1.69
CA ILE A 99 -5.02 -8.13 2.79
C ILE A 99 -3.59 -8.63 2.94
N VAL A 100 -2.65 -7.69 2.96
CA VAL A 100 -1.22 -7.99 3.11
C VAL A 100 -0.84 -7.89 4.58
N ALA A 101 -0.11 -8.90 5.05
CA ALA A 101 0.37 -8.96 6.42
C ALA A 101 1.26 -7.77 6.76
N ASP A 102 1.16 -7.29 8.00
CA ASP A 102 1.99 -6.23 8.57
C ASP A 102 1.89 -4.87 7.86
N GLN A 103 1.05 -4.76 6.83
CA GLN A 103 0.70 -3.50 6.16
C GLN A 103 -0.48 -2.82 6.87
N GLU A 104 -0.34 -1.50 7.07
CA GLU A 104 -1.35 -0.69 7.73
C GLU A 104 -2.62 -0.58 6.87
N LEU A 105 -3.76 -0.97 7.44
CA LEU A 105 -5.06 -0.80 6.79
C LEU A 105 -5.42 0.68 6.74
N LYS A 106 -5.92 1.12 5.59
CA LYS A 106 -6.45 2.47 5.36
C LYS A 106 -7.98 2.54 5.41
N PHE A 107 -8.59 1.54 6.05
CA PHE A 107 -10.03 1.33 6.16
C PHE A 107 -10.34 0.39 7.32
N ASN A 108 -11.59 0.39 7.78
CA ASN A 108 -12.03 -0.59 8.77
C ASN A 108 -12.53 -1.87 8.08
N ALA A 109 -12.03 -3.02 8.56
CA ALA A 109 -12.44 -4.34 8.10
C ALA A 109 -13.27 -5.04 9.16
N TYR A 110 -14.37 -5.66 8.74
CA TYR A 110 -15.36 -6.29 9.60
C TYR A 110 -15.50 -7.78 9.29
N ILE A 111 -15.78 -8.56 10.33
CA ILE A 111 -16.27 -9.93 10.23
C ILE A 111 -17.77 -9.91 10.44
N TYR A 112 -18.50 -10.65 9.61
CA TYR A 112 -19.92 -10.88 9.85
C TYR A 112 -20.11 -12.13 10.70
N MET A 113 -20.89 -12.01 11.77
CA MET A 113 -21.19 -13.10 12.70
C MET A 113 -22.60 -13.61 12.43
N ASP A 114 -22.74 -14.72 11.71
CA ASP A 114 -24.05 -15.25 11.30
C ASP A 114 -24.99 -15.52 12.48
N LYS A 115 -24.45 -15.99 13.61
CA LYS A 115 -25.22 -16.35 14.81
C LYS A 115 -26.02 -15.18 15.40
N ASN A 116 -25.45 -13.98 15.40
CA ASN A 116 -26.08 -12.80 16.00
C ASN A 116 -26.38 -11.70 14.97
N LYS A 117 -26.11 -11.97 13.68
CA LYS A 117 -26.31 -11.05 12.55
C LYS A 117 -25.62 -9.69 12.74
N LYS A 118 -24.45 -9.67 13.39
CA LYS A 118 -23.69 -8.44 13.68
C LYS A 118 -22.35 -8.41 12.98
N TYR A 119 -21.89 -7.19 12.73
CA TYR A 119 -20.53 -6.90 12.29
C TYR A 119 -19.62 -6.65 13.47
N LEU A 120 -18.53 -7.41 13.56
CA LEU A 120 -17.44 -7.17 14.50
C LEU A 120 -16.27 -6.53 13.76
N THR A 121 -15.73 -5.45 14.31
CA THR A 121 -14.51 -4.84 13.75
C THR A 121 -13.34 -5.78 14.01
N TYR A 122 -12.66 -6.20 12.95
CA TYR A 122 -11.50 -7.09 13.03
C TYR A 122 -10.20 -6.33 12.75
N GLY A 123 -10.17 -5.59 11.65
CA GLY A 123 -9.10 -4.65 11.31
C GLY A 123 -9.58 -3.23 11.50
N LYS A 124 -8.78 -2.40 12.17
CA LYS A 124 -9.05 -0.96 12.30
C LYS A 124 -8.16 -0.20 11.33
N ASP A 125 -8.71 0.88 10.80
CA ASP A 125 -7.92 1.90 10.12
C ASP A 125 -6.75 2.35 11.01
N GLY A 126 -5.57 2.53 10.41
CA GLY A 126 -4.35 2.87 11.14
C GLY A 126 -3.64 1.67 11.78
N ARG A 127 -4.11 0.43 11.59
CA ARG A 127 -3.51 -0.77 12.18
C ARG A 127 -3.19 -1.81 11.12
N SER A 128 -2.15 -2.60 11.37
CA SER A 128 -1.82 -3.77 10.57
C SER A 128 -2.42 -5.06 11.17
N LEU A 129 -2.51 -6.08 10.32
CA LEU A 129 -2.83 -7.45 10.72
C LEU A 129 -1.59 -8.30 10.48
N SER A 130 -1.10 -8.98 11.51
CA SER A 130 0.06 -9.87 11.36
C SER A 130 -0.28 -11.10 10.53
N SER A 131 0.74 -11.74 9.94
CA SER A 131 0.56 -12.99 9.18
C SER A 131 -0.21 -14.05 9.98
N LYS A 132 0.13 -14.23 11.26
CA LYS A 132 -0.58 -15.17 12.15
C LYS A 132 -2.07 -14.85 12.31
N GLN A 133 -2.44 -13.57 12.35
CA GLN A 133 -3.84 -13.16 12.41
C GLN A 133 -4.55 -13.47 11.09
N LEU A 134 -3.93 -13.18 9.95
CA LEU A 134 -4.48 -13.49 8.64
C LEU A 134 -4.63 -15.00 8.40
N ASP A 135 -3.65 -15.81 8.80
CA ASP A 135 -3.73 -17.28 8.69
C ASP A 135 -4.89 -17.86 9.50
N LYS A 136 -5.03 -17.38 10.74
CA LYS A 136 -6.15 -17.76 11.61
C LYS A 136 -7.49 -17.31 11.02
N LEU A 137 -7.52 -16.12 10.41
CA LEU A 137 -8.71 -15.58 9.78
C LEU A 137 -9.11 -16.40 8.55
N LEU A 138 -8.16 -16.72 7.67
CA LEU A 138 -8.35 -17.56 6.48
C LEU A 138 -8.90 -18.94 6.84
N SER A 139 -8.46 -19.49 7.98
CA SER A 139 -8.95 -20.77 8.50
C SER A 139 -10.41 -20.69 8.97
N ALA A 140 -10.89 -19.50 9.36
CA ALA A 140 -12.25 -19.30 9.86
C ALA A 140 -13.23 -18.80 8.79
N GLN A 141 -12.79 -17.92 7.87
CA GLN A 141 -13.61 -17.37 6.80
C GLN A 141 -12.76 -16.85 5.64
N LYS A 142 -13.36 -16.81 4.45
CA LYS A 142 -12.68 -16.37 3.23
C LYS A 142 -12.75 -14.86 2.99
N ASN A 143 -13.72 -14.19 3.62
CA ASN A 143 -14.11 -12.84 3.30
C ASN A 143 -14.16 -11.95 4.54
N LEU A 144 -13.76 -10.69 4.36
CA LEU A 144 -14.03 -9.58 5.25
C LEU A 144 -15.05 -8.66 4.57
N TYR A 145 -15.55 -7.71 5.35
CA TYR A 145 -16.48 -6.71 4.88
C TYR A 145 -15.92 -5.31 5.14
N ILE A 146 -16.18 -4.38 4.24
CA ILE A 146 -15.82 -2.96 4.40
C ILE A 146 -17.06 -2.09 4.17
N ARG A 147 -17.03 -0.83 4.60
CA ARG A 147 -18.12 0.11 4.26
C ARG A 147 -18.04 0.47 2.78
N LYS A 148 -19.18 0.74 2.15
CA LYS A 148 -19.24 1.15 0.74
C LYS A 148 -18.39 2.39 0.45
N GLN A 149 -18.39 3.36 1.36
CA GLN A 149 -17.59 4.58 1.25
C GLN A 149 -16.07 4.32 1.29
N ASP A 150 -15.63 3.16 1.80
CA ASP A 150 -14.21 2.82 1.93
C ASP A 150 -13.67 2.04 0.70
N ALA A 151 -14.49 1.84 -0.34
CA ALA A 151 -14.10 1.06 -1.53
C ALA A 151 -12.84 1.60 -2.21
N GLU A 152 -12.75 2.92 -2.38
CA GLU A 152 -11.59 3.56 -3.01
C GLU A 152 -10.34 3.47 -2.14
N LEU A 153 -10.50 3.51 -0.81
CA LEU A 153 -9.38 3.32 0.12
C LEU A 153 -8.83 1.90 0.03
N PHE A 154 -9.70 0.90 -0.06
CA PHE A 154 -9.30 -0.48 -0.29
C PHE A 154 -8.56 -0.66 -1.62
N LYS A 155 -9.10 -0.11 -2.73
CA LYS A 155 -8.47 -0.22 -4.06
C LYS A 155 -7.05 0.39 -4.06
N ARG A 156 -6.89 1.56 -3.43
CA ARG A 156 -5.57 2.21 -3.28
C ARG A 156 -4.62 1.38 -2.44
N TYR A 157 -5.08 0.90 -1.28
CA TYR A 157 -4.29 0.00 -0.42
C TYR A 157 -3.80 -1.23 -1.19
N PHE A 158 -4.70 -1.92 -1.90
CA PHE A 158 -4.35 -3.09 -2.70
C PHE A 158 -3.33 -2.75 -3.80
N ALA A 159 -3.59 -1.69 -4.58
CA ALA A 159 -2.69 -1.26 -5.65
C ALA A 159 -1.30 -0.89 -5.12
N SER A 160 -1.21 -0.15 -4.01
CA SER A 160 0.07 0.21 -3.38
C SER A 160 0.85 -1.03 -2.96
N ASN A 161 0.20 -2.01 -2.34
CA ASN A 161 0.87 -3.23 -1.92
C ASN A 161 1.35 -4.06 -3.11
N VAL A 162 0.57 -4.16 -4.19
CA VAL A 162 1.01 -4.83 -5.43
C VAL A 162 2.25 -4.15 -6.00
N VAL A 163 2.30 -2.82 -6.02
CA VAL A 163 3.47 -2.07 -6.52
C VAL A 163 4.69 -2.30 -5.62
N ASN A 164 4.51 -2.27 -4.29
CA ASN A 164 5.60 -2.53 -3.35
C ASN A 164 6.20 -3.93 -3.54
N ASP A 165 5.35 -4.95 -3.71
CA ASP A 165 5.82 -6.31 -3.98
C ASP A 165 6.63 -6.41 -5.28
N LEU A 166 6.27 -5.64 -6.31
CA LEU A 166 7.01 -5.58 -7.58
C LEU A 166 8.36 -4.87 -7.41
N ILE A 167 8.42 -3.84 -6.57
CA ILE A 167 9.68 -3.14 -6.24
C ILE A 167 10.60 -4.09 -5.45
N ASP A 168 10.09 -4.78 -4.43
CA ASP A 168 10.86 -5.72 -3.63
C ASP A 168 11.43 -6.85 -4.49
N PHE A 169 10.65 -7.35 -5.45
CA PHE A 169 11.10 -8.35 -6.41
C PHE A 169 12.23 -7.82 -7.30
N TYR A 170 12.10 -6.60 -7.83
CA TYR A 170 13.13 -5.96 -8.64
C TYR A 170 14.44 -5.79 -7.87
N LEU A 171 14.37 -5.24 -6.66
CA LEU A 171 15.55 -4.99 -5.82
C LEU A 171 16.30 -6.27 -5.45
N LYS A 172 15.56 -7.36 -5.20
CA LYS A 172 16.17 -8.66 -4.94
C LYS A 172 16.96 -9.16 -6.15
N ASN A 173 16.40 -9.05 -7.35
CA ASN A 173 17.06 -9.50 -8.57
C ASN A 173 18.28 -8.65 -8.93
N GLU A 174 18.25 -7.34 -8.66
CA GLU A 174 19.43 -6.48 -8.86
C GLU A 174 20.57 -6.83 -7.89
N THR A 175 20.24 -7.16 -6.64
CA THR A 175 21.24 -7.61 -5.65
C THR A 175 21.88 -8.94 -6.06
N ASP A 176 21.09 -9.88 -6.57
CA ASP A 176 21.58 -11.20 -7.02
C ASP A 176 22.45 -11.12 -8.29
N LYS A 177 22.30 -10.08 -9.13
CA LYS A 177 23.17 -9.84 -10.30
C LYS A 177 24.53 -9.22 -9.93
N ALA A 178 24.61 -8.57 -8.78
CA ALA A 178 25.78 -7.83 -8.33
C ALA A 178 26.76 -8.66 -7.48
N GLY A 179 26.38 -9.89 -7.08
CA GLY A 179 27.20 -10.85 -6.32
C GLY A 179 27.69 -12.00 -7.18
#